data_AF-A0A8D9BZ04-F1
#
_entry.id   AF-A0A8D9BZ04-F1
#
_cell.length_a   1.000
_cell.length_b   1.000
_cell.length_c   1.000
_cell.angle_alpha   90.00
_cell.angle_beta   90.00
_cell.angle_gamma   90.00
#
_symmetry.space_group_name_H-M   'P 1'
#
loop_
_entity.id
_entity.type
_entity.pdbx_description
1 polymer ?
#
loop_
_entity_poly.entity_id
_entity_poly.type
_entity_poly.pdbx_seq_one_letter_code
_entity_poly.pdbx_strand_id
1 'polypeptide(L)'
;MKTLARYCPKTQHFLLHTPNFEAAKCWVGSLGKCATHAIVFARLITPDSVDHGLHAFLVPIRDPKTLLPYPGVTVGDLGEKISLNGVDNGFIMFNNYPIPRDNLLNKTGDVTPEGVYTSPFRDPSKRLGSSLGALSTGRVSIIGFCVAYLSKAIAIAVRYAGVRKQFGPPSQDKSLEPEELPVLEYELLQWRLFPYLAASFMLKIFADYFTREMGLFQSKLMMGEDKDLLAAMGAEIHALSSAGKPLAGWIARDGIQECREACGGHGYLKVAGLGNLRNDNDPNCTYEGDNNVLVQQTSNWLLTMFKEKQYESPMGSIDFLRDFDRIIISKLSVKVAQDFCSPKVVLDMYEWLVCYLLKTTADRVQFNLSRGLDSFAAKNFSQVYYARSLSVVYAERFAVRKFLEFAENSGDVNTRNVLTKLAVLYSTWSLEKHLATFYQGGYLTNQNSASLLRDAILALCAEIKPESVALVDSIAPPDFILNSALGKSDGKLYENLQAAIFASPDVFARPDWWQEVVDWKSRHPQSKL
;
A
#
# COMPACT_ATOMS: atom_id res chain seq x y z
N MET A 1 -4.27 -19.12 13.91
CA MET A 1 -3.89 -18.69 15.28
C MET A 1 -4.19 -19.81 16.26
N LYS A 2 -3.30 -20.07 17.24
CA LYS A 2 -3.36 -21.26 18.13
C LYS A 2 -3.60 -20.96 19.62
N THR A 3 -3.60 -19.69 20.04
CA THR A 3 -3.97 -19.28 21.41
C THR A 3 -5.41 -19.67 21.72
N LEU A 4 -5.65 -20.24 22.89
CA LEU A 4 -6.96 -20.73 23.34
C LEU A 4 -7.52 -19.84 24.45
N ALA A 5 -8.84 -19.70 24.49
CA ALA A 5 -9.61 -19.10 25.59
C ALA A 5 -10.68 -20.11 26.03
N ARG A 6 -10.43 -20.85 27.12
CA ARG A 6 -11.36 -21.87 27.63
C ARG A 6 -12.25 -21.28 28.72
N TYR A 7 -13.57 -21.35 28.56
CA TYR A 7 -14.49 -20.83 29.56
C TYR A 7 -14.69 -21.80 30.73
N CYS A 8 -14.70 -21.28 31.96
CA CYS A 8 -14.99 -22.02 33.18
C CYS A 8 -16.24 -21.45 33.88
N PRO A 9 -17.40 -22.14 33.86
CA PRO A 9 -18.62 -21.65 34.49
C PRO A 9 -18.51 -21.47 36.01
N LYS A 10 -17.72 -22.32 36.69
CA LYS A 10 -17.55 -22.28 38.15
C LYS A 10 -16.93 -20.98 38.63
N THR A 11 -16.00 -20.42 37.86
CA THR A 11 -15.29 -19.18 38.20
C THR A 11 -15.79 -18.01 37.36
N GLN A 12 -16.53 -18.25 36.28
CA GLN A 12 -16.89 -17.26 35.25
C GLN A 12 -15.67 -16.54 34.66
N HIS A 13 -14.61 -17.31 34.39
CA HIS A 13 -13.39 -16.82 33.76
C HIS A 13 -13.12 -17.54 32.44
N PHE A 14 -12.42 -16.87 31.52
CA PHE A 14 -11.70 -17.51 30.43
C PHE A 14 -10.26 -17.75 30.84
N LEU A 15 -9.77 -18.97 30.60
CA LEU A 15 -8.36 -19.32 30.75
C LEU A 15 -7.66 -19.18 29.40
N LEU A 16 -6.80 -18.17 29.30
CA LEU A 16 -5.96 -17.94 28.13
C LEU A 16 -4.71 -18.82 28.20
N HIS A 17 -4.44 -19.56 27.12
CA HIS A 17 -3.27 -20.42 27.05
C HIS A 17 -2.62 -20.41 25.66
N THR A 18 -1.30 -20.29 25.66
CA THR A 18 -0.44 -20.37 24.48
C THR A 18 0.38 -21.66 24.55
N PRO A 19 0.09 -22.67 23.72
CA PRO A 19 0.67 -24.01 23.87
C PRO A 19 2.19 -24.08 23.61
N ASN A 20 2.70 -23.23 22.72
CA ASN A 20 4.12 -23.18 22.34
C ASN A 20 4.45 -21.83 21.68
N PHE A 21 5.71 -21.61 21.34
CA PHE A 21 6.15 -20.35 20.73
C PHE A 21 5.53 -20.09 19.35
N GLU A 22 5.22 -21.12 18.55
CA GLU A 22 4.50 -20.98 17.27
C GLU A 22 3.10 -20.35 17.47
N ALA A 23 2.52 -20.51 18.66
CA ALA A 23 1.23 -19.94 19.03
C ALA A 23 1.35 -18.55 19.69
N ALA A 24 2.57 -18.06 19.95
CA ALA A 24 2.79 -16.73 20.48
C ALA A 24 2.18 -15.68 19.55
N LYS A 25 1.64 -14.62 20.14
CA LYS A 25 1.32 -13.43 19.35
C LYS A 25 2.63 -12.68 19.14
N CYS A 26 2.91 -12.26 17.92
CA CYS A 26 4.09 -11.49 17.55
C CYS A 26 3.66 -10.26 16.74
N TRP A 27 4.55 -9.28 16.66
CA TRP A 27 4.43 -8.04 15.86
C TRP A 27 3.42 -7.01 16.37
N VAL A 28 2.87 -7.19 17.57
CA VAL A 28 1.92 -6.24 18.14
C VAL A 28 2.67 -4.96 18.54
N GLY A 29 2.38 -3.85 17.88
CA GLY A 29 2.96 -2.55 18.21
C GLY A 29 2.62 -2.16 19.66
N SER A 30 3.57 -1.49 20.32
CA SER A 30 3.44 -1.04 21.72
C SER A 30 3.35 -2.14 22.79
N LEU A 31 3.40 -3.42 22.42
CA LEU A 31 3.28 -4.53 23.37
C LEU A 31 4.60 -4.81 24.12
N GLY A 32 5.75 -4.57 23.47
CA GLY A 32 7.05 -5.01 23.95
C GLY A 32 7.39 -4.47 25.33
N LYS A 33 7.07 -3.19 25.56
CA LYS A 33 7.38 -2.45 26.79
C LYS A 33 6.22 -1.60 27.31
N CYS A 34 5.35 -1.07 26.45
CA CYS A 34 4.42 0.00 26.84
C CYS A 34 3.04 -0.47 27.30
N ALA A 35 2.40 -1.42 26.60
CA ALA A 35 0.98 -1.72 26.76
C ALA A 35 0.65 -2.36 28.12
N THR A 36 -0.29 -1.75 28.86
CA THR A 36 -0.85 -2.32 30.09
C THR A 36 -1.98 -3.31 29.83
N HIS A 37 -2.69 -3.14 28.72
CA HIS A 37 -3.80 -3.98 28.27
C HIS A 37 -3.66 -4.25 26.77
N ALA A 38 -4.23 -5.36 26.30
CA ALA A 38 -4.27 -5.70 24.88
C ALA A 38 -5.62 -6.33 24.51
N ILE A 39 -6.05 -6.12 23.27
CA ILE A 39 -7.14 -6.91 22.68
C ILE A 39 -6.52 -8.16 22.05
N VAL A 40 -6.77 -9.33 22.66
CA VAL A 40 -6.20 -10.60 22.24
C VAL A 40 -7.23 -11.41 21.48
N PHE A 41 -6.91 -11.79 20.24
CA PHE A 41 -7.69 -12.77 19.50
C PHE A 41 -7.30 -14.19 19.90
N ALA A 42 -8.24 -14.98 20.40
CA ALA A 42 -8.03 -16.38 20.78
C ALA A 42 -9.19 -17.27 20.30
N ARG A 43 -8.94 -18.57 20.16
CA ARG A 43 -9.99 -19.55 19.85
C ARG A 43 -10.83 -19.79 21.10
N LEU A 44 -12.11 -19.44 21.03
CA LEU A 44 -13.04 -19.57 22.14
C LEU A 44 -13.53 -21.02 22.24
N ILE A 45 -13.38 -21.62 23.42
CA ILE A 45 -13.84 -22.98 23.71
C ILE A 45 -14.78 -22.96 24.91
N THR A 46 -16.00 -23.46 24.71
CA THR A 46 -17.05 -23.59 25.76
C THR A 46 -16.97 -24.94 26.50
N PRO A 47 -17.70 -25.12 27.62
CA PRO A 47 -17.63 -26.34 28.45
C PRO A 47 -18.01 -27.64 27.73
N ASP A 48 -18.84 -27.54 26.69
CA ASP A 48 -19.18 -28.63 25.76
C ASP A 48 -18.02 -29.04 24.84
N SER A 49 -16.83 -28.42 25.00
CA SER A 49 -15.63 -28.64 24.21
C SER A 49 -15.74 -28.22 22.74
N VAL A 50 -16.75 -27.42 22.40
CA VAL A 50 -16.91 -26.86 21.05
C VAL A 50 -16.00 -25.64 20.88
N ASP A 51 -15.32 -25.59 19.73
CA ASP A 51 -14.50 -24.45 19.32
C ASP A 51 -15.33 -23.49 18.45
N HIS A 52 -15.63 -22.31 18.98
CA HIS A 52 -16.44 -21.30 18.31
C HIS A 52 -15.60 -20.37 17.41
N GLY A 53 -14.33 -20.71 17.18
CA GLY A 53 -13.40 -19.93 16.38
C GLY A 53 -12.89 -18.68 17.10
N LEU A 54 -12.34 -17.75 16.32
CA LEU A 54 -11.70 -16.56 16.85
C LEU A 54 -12.69 -15.58 17.48
N HIS A 55 -12.34 -15.11 18.67
CA HIS A 55 -13.00 -14.05 19.43
C HIS A 55 -11.94 -13.12 20.04
N ALA A 56 -12.35 -11.88 20.31
CA ALA A 56 -11.50 -10.85 20.88
C ALA A 56 -11.77 -10.68 22.38
N PHE A 57 -10.69 -10.62 23.16
CA PHE A 57 -10.74 -10.49 24.61
C PHE A 57 -9.91 -9.27 25.04
N LEU A 58 -10.44 -8.43 25.94
CA LEU A 58 -9.67 -7.40 26.61
C LEU A 58 -8.82 -8.04 27.71
N VAL A 59 -7.49 -7.99 27.62
CA VAL A 59 -6.60 -8.73 28.52
C VAL A 59 -5.66 -7.75 29.23
N PRO A 60 -5.70 -7.66 30.57
CA PRO A 60 -4.67 -6.98 31.34
C PRO A 60 -3.34 -7.71 31.17
N ILE A 61 -2.29 -6.98 30.79
CA ILE A 61 -0.95 -7.52 30.51
C ILE A 61 0.03 -7.11 31.60
N ARG A 62 -0.01 -5.85 32.03
CA ARG A 62 0.89 -5.28 33.03
C ARG A 62 0.12 -4.54 34.11
N ASP A 63 0.66 -4.52 35.31
CA ASP A 63 0.20 -3.61 36.36
C ASP A 63 0.48 -2.16 35.92
N PRO A 64 -0.55 -1.29 35.80
CA PRO A 64 -0.37 0.10 35.39
C PRO A 64 0.54 0.94 36.30
N LYS A 65 0.78 0.53 37.55
CA LYS A 65 1.63 1.25 38.50
C LYS A 65 3.10 0.87 38.39
N THR A 66 3.39 -0.37 38.01
CA THR A 66 4.77 -0.91 38.01
C THR A 66 5.26 -1.30 36.63
N LEU A 67 4.36 -1.42 35.64
CA LEU A 67 4.59 -1.97 34.30
C LEU A 67 5.17 -3.39 34.28
N LEU A 68 5.17 -4.07 35.44
CA LEU A 68 5.51 -5.48 35.53
C LEU A 68 4.37 -6.33 34.94
N PRO A 69 4.69 -7.37 34.16
CA PRO A 69 3.67 -8.26 33.63
C PRO A 69 2.98 -9.04 34.76
N TYR A 70 1.69 -9.31 34.61
CA TYR A 70 0.96 -10.14 35.56
C TYR A 70 1.46 -11.60 35.53
N PRO A 71 1.40 -12.33 36.67
CA PRO A 71 1.74 -13.74 36.71
C PRO A 71 1.00 -14.56 35.65
N GLY A 72 1.71 -15.44 34.95
CA GLY A 72 1.16 -16.23 33.85
C GLY A 72 1.18 -15.53 32.48
N VAL A 73 1.68 -14.29 32.40
CA VAL A 73 1.90 -13.55 31.16
C VAL A 73 3.39 -13.43 30.86
N THR A 74 3.84 -14.01 29.75
CA THR A 74 5.19 -13.80 29.22
C THR A 74 5.11 -12.78 28.08
N VAL A 75 5.73 -11.61 28.24
CA VAL A 75 5.71 -10.53 27.25
C VAL A 75 7.09 -9.87 27.13
N GLY A 76 7.48 -9.51 25.92
CA GLY A 76 8.78 -8.88 25.65
C GLY A 76 8.84 -8.22 24.28
N ASP A 77 9.91 -7.46 24.05
CA ASP A 77 10.22 -6.83 22.76
C ASP A 77 10.81 -7.85 21.78
N LEU A 78 10.53 -7.70 20.49
CA LEU A 78 11.03 -8.59 19.43
C LEU A 78 12.48 -8.30 19.01
N GLY A 79 13.03 -7.14 19.38
CA GLY A 79 14.35 -6.68 18.99
C GLY A 79 14.36 -5.69 17.83
N GLU A 80 15.54 -5.50 17.26
CA GLU A 80 15.78 -4.57 16.16
C GLU A 80 15.05 -5.00 14.88
N LYS A 81 14.48 -4.02 14.18
CA LYS A 81 13.78 -4.17 12.92
C LYS A 81 14.51 -3.41 11.82
N ILE A 82 14.17 -3.71 10.56
CA ILE A 82 14.70 -3.00 9.38
C ILE A 82 14.43 -1.48 9.46
N SER A 83 13.26 -1.10 10.00
CA SER A 83 12.94 0.27 10.39
C SER A 83 11.79 0.30 11.41
N LEU A 84 11.21 1.49 11.65
CA LEU A 84 10.17 1.71 12.65
C LEU A 84 10.60 1.30 14.07
N ASN A 85 11.90 1.46 14.38
CA ASN A 85 12.47 1.10 15.68
C ASN A 85 11.98 1.98 16.84
N GLY A 86 11.24 3.07 16.56
CA GLY A 86 10.48 3.82 17.56
C GLY A 86 9.24 3.10 18.09
N VAL A 87 8.84 1.98 17.48
CA VAL A 87 7.73 1.13 17.95
C VAL A 87 8.30 -0.14 18.59
N ASP A 88 7.93 -0.40 19.85
CA ASP A 88 8.28 -1.59 20.63
C ASP A 88 7.36 -2.77 20.26
N ASN A 89 7.50 -3.29 19.04
CA ASN A 89 6.79 -4.48 18.60
C ASN A 89 7.11 -5.66 19.52
N GLY A 90 6.09 -6.20 20.17
CA GLY A 90 6.26 -7.24 21.17
C GLY A 90 5.77 -8.62 20.75
N PHE A 91 6.15 -9.60 21.55
CA PHE A 91 5.50 -10.91 21.61
C PHE A 91 4.79 -11.12 22.95
N ILE A 92 3.77 -11.98 22.96
CA ILE A 92 3.08 -12.39 24.19
C ILE A 92 2.63 -13.85 24.17
N MET A 93 2.75 -14.50 25.32
CA MET A 93 2.28 -15.85 25.61
C MET A 93 1.55 -15.89 26.95
N PHE A 94 0.56 -16.77 27.03
CA PHE A 94 -0.26 -16.95 28.24
C PHE A 94 -0.08 -18.36 28.78
N ASN A 95 0.08 -18.48 30.10
CA ASN A 95 0.12 -19.75 30.81
C ASN A 95 -1.11 -19.88 31.72
N ASN A 96 -2.21 -20.39 31.17
CA ASN A 96 -3.49 -20.58 31.88
C ASN A 96 -3.93 -19.31 32.63
N TYR A 97 -3.80 -18.16 31.96
CA TYR A 97 -4.03 -16.84 32.52
C TYR A 97 -5.53 -16.55 32.60
N PRO A 98 -6.12 -16.39 33.80
CA PRO A 98 -7.55 -16.16 33.95
C PRO A 98 -7.92 -14.71 33.67
N ILE A 99 -8.98 -14.50 32.89
CA ILE A 99 -9.65 -13.20 32.73
C ILE A 99 -11.15 -13.34 32.98
N PRO A 100 -11.84 -12.32 33.53
CA PRO A 100 -13.29 -12.37 33.75
C PRO A 100 -14.07 -12.61 32.45
N ARG A 101 -15.28 -13.19 32.57
CA ARG A 101 -16.20 -13.39 31.44
C ARG A 101 -16.49 -12.08 30.69
N ASP A 102 -16.65 -10.98 31.41
CA ASP A 102 -17.00 -9.68 30.84
C ASP A 102 -15.88 -9.07 29.98
N ASN A 103 -14.68 -9.67 29.98
CA ASN A 103 -13.59 -9.27 29.11
C ASN A 103 -13.77 -9.76 27.65
N LEU A 104 -14.77 -10.60 27.36
CA LEU A 104 -15.14 -10.97 25.99
C LEU A 104 -15.82 -9.79 25.28
N LEU A 105 -15.30 -9.39 24.11
CA LEU A 105 -15.97 -8.42 23.25
C LEU A 105 -17.14 -9.10 22.51
N ASN A 106 -18.32 -9.06 23.12
CA ASN A 106 -19.42 -9.97 22.82
C ASN A 106 -20.41 -9.54 21.72
N LYS A 107 -20.14 -8.45 20.99
CA LYS A 107 -21.06 -7.92 19.95
C LYS A 107 -21.43 -8.95 18.87
N THR A 108 -20.49 -9.81 18.48
CA THR A 108 -20.68 -10.79 17.38
C THR A 108 -20.83 -12.22 17.87
N GLY A 109 -20.71 -12.46 19.17
CA GLY A 109 -20.81 -13.77 19.81
C GLY A 109 -20.56 -13.65 21.32
N ASP A 110 -21.41 -14.26 22.13
CA ASP A 110 -21.39 -14.15 23.60
C ASP A 110 -21.41 -15.54 24.26
N VAL A 111 -21.03 -15.59 25.54
CA VAL A 111 -21.09 -16.77 26.39
C VAL A 111 -21.84 -16.41 27.67
N THR A 112 -22.95 -17.10 27.95
CA THR A 112 -23.72 -16.90 29.19
C THR A 112 -22.93 -17.33 30.43
N PRO A 113 -23.31 -16.91 31.65
CA PRO A 113 -22.66 -17.36 32.88
C PRO A 113 -22.55 -18.90 33.00
N GLU A 114 -23.57 -19.62 32.52
CA GLU A 114 -23.65 -21.08 32.50
C GLU A 114 -22.75 -21.74 31.45
N GLY A 115 -22.21 -20.95 30.50
CA GLY A 115 -21.29 -21.40 29.46
C GLY A 115 -21.94 -21.72 28.12
N VAL A 116 -23.15 -21.22 27.88
CA VAL A 116 -23.85 -21.40 26.60
C VAL A 116 -23.39 -20.32 25.62
N TYR A 117 -22.93 -20.73 24.42
CA TYR A 117 -22.56 -19.80 23.36
C TYR A 117 -23.81 -19.30 22.61
N THR A 118 -23.83 -18.01 22.30
CA THR A 118 -24.88 -17.38 21.49
C THR A 118 -24.26 -16.45 20.44
N SER A 119 -24.91 -16.31 19.28
CA SER A 119 -24.42 -15.43 18.22
C SER A 119 -25.59 -14.92 17.37
N PRO A 120 -25.61 -13.63 17.00
CA PRO A 120 -26.60 -13.10 16.05
C PRO A 120 -26.34 -13.62 14.62
N PHE A 121 -25.16 -14.19 14.36
CA PHE A 121 -24.79 -14.78 13.08
C PHE A 121 -24.98 -16.31 13.10
N ARG A 122 -25.72 -16.83 12.13
CA ARG A 122 -25.85 -18.28 11.89
C ARG A 122 -24.61 -18.87 11.19
N ASP A 123 -24.00 -18.12 10.29
CA ASP A 123 -22.81 -18.53 9.53
C ASP A 123 -21.53 -18.02 10.22
N PRO A 124 -20.64 -18.91 10.69
CA PRO A 124 -19.36 -18.53 11.30
C PRO A 124 -18.48 -17.67 10.38
N SER A 125 -18.54 -17.86 9.07
CA SER A 125 -17.75 -17.09 8.09
C SER A 125 -18.20 -15.64 8.03
N LYS A 126 -19.53 -15.39 8.07
CA LYS A 126 -20.08 -14.04 8.13
C LYS A 126 -19.75 -13.33 9.45
N ARG A 127 -19.75 -14.07 10.57
CA ARG A 127 -19.32 -13.55 11.88
C ARG A 127 -17.86 -13.07 11.86
N LEU A 128 -16.98 -13.90 11.30
CA LEU A 128 -15.57 -13.57 11.14
C LEU A 128 -15.41 -12.33 10.23
N GLY A 129 -16.10 -12.30 9.09
CA GLY A 129 -16.10 -11.14 8.19
C GLY A 129 -16.55 -9.85 8.87
N SER A 130 -17.64 -9.89 9.66
CA SER A 130 -18.12 -8.73 10.43
C SER A 130 -17.10 -8.25 11.46
N SER A 131 -16.44 -9.17 12.16
CA SER A 131 -15.40 -8.84 13.16
C SER A 131 -14.13 -8.27 12.52
N LEU A 132 -13.85 -8.62 11.26
CA LEU A 132 -12.71 -8.12 10.48
C LEU A 132 -13.04 -6.87 9.65
N GLY A 133 -14.30 -6.40 9.66
CA GLY A 133 -14.70 -5.19 8.91
C GLY A 133 -13.92 -3.94 9.32
N ALA A 134 -13.41 -3.89 10.56
CA ALA A 134 -12.53 -2.82 11.04
C ALA A 134 -11.22 -2.70 10.23
N LEU A 135 -10.72 -3.80 9.63
CA LEU A 135 -9.46 -3.81 8.87
C LEU A 135 -9.54 -2.92 7.62
N SER A 136 -10.73 -2.68 7.05
CA SER A 136 -10.88 -1.75 5.93
C SER A 136 -10.45 -0.33 6.31
N THR A 137 -10.70 0.11 7.54
CA THR A 137 -10.23 1.43 8.03
C THR A 137 -8.70 1.49 8.14
N GLY A 138 -8.08 0.41 8.66
CA GLY A 138 -6.63 0.29 8.72
C GLY A 138 -5.98 0.36 7.33
N ARG A 139 -6.56 -0.35 6.36
CA ARG A 139 -6.11 -0.35 4.95
C ARG A 139 -6.20 1.04 4.31
N VAL A 140 -7.28 1.78 4.55
CA VAL A 140 -7.41 3.16 4.04
C VAL A 140 -6.36 4.09 4.65
N SER A 141 -6.05 3.93 5.94
CA SER A 141 -4.97 4.68 6.60
C SER A 141 -3.60 4.38 5.97
N ILE A 142 -3.35 3.12 5.61
CA ILE A 142 -2.10 2.70 4.94
C ILE A 142 -1.97 3.34 3.56
N ILE A 143 -3.06 3.50 2.80
CA ILE A 143 -3.01 4.25 1.53
C ILE A 143 -2.49 5.67 1.80
N GLY A 144 -2.96 6.33 2.85
CA GLY A 144 -2.45 7.64 3.29
C GLY A 144 -0.96 7.64 3.66
N PHE A 145 -0.48 6.59 4.35
CA PHE A 145 0.96 6.46 4.67
C PHE A 145 1.81 6.31 3.40
N CYS A 146 1.37 5.47 2.45
CA CYS A 146 2.03 5.31 1.16
C CYS A 146 2.11 6.64 0.39
N VAL A 147 1.03 7.43 0.41
CA VAL A 147 1.00 8.77 -0.19
C VAL A 147 2.04 9.69 0.46
N ALA A 148 2.10 9.73 1.79
CA ALA A 148 3.06 10.56 2.51
C ALA A 148 4.51 10.20 2.17
N TYR A 149 4.84 8.90 2.14
CA TYR A 149 6.20 8.45 1.80
C TYR A 149 6.57 8.72 0.35
N LEU A 150 5.66 8.44 -0.59
CA LEU A 150 5.89 8.71 -2.01
C LEU A 150 6.03 10.21 -2.29
N SER A 151 5.18 11.04 -1.70
CA SER A 151 5.23 12.50 -1.87
C SER A 151 6.55 13.09 -1.38
N LYS A 152 7.07 12.60 -0.25
CA LYS A 152 8.41 12.97 0.23
C LYS A 152 9.50 12.52 -0.73
N ALA A 153 9.47 11.26 -1.19
CA ALA A 153 10.51 10.73 -2.07
C ALA A 153 10.55 11.44 -3.43
N ILE A 154 9.39 11.68 -4.05
CA ILE A 154 9.31 12.35 -5.34
C ILE A 154 9.72 13.82 -5.24
N ALA A 155 9.37 14.51 -4.14
CA ALA A 155 9.82 15.88 -3.90
C ALA A 155 11.35 15.96 -3.80
N ILE A 156 11.98 15.03 -3.07
CA ILE A 156 13.45 14.95 -2.98
C ILE A 156 14.06 14.73 -4.36
N ALA A 157 13.57 13.74 -5.12
CA ALA A 157 14.15 13.38 -6.40
C ALA A 157 13.98 14.45 -7.47
N VAL A 158 12.80 15.08 -7.58
CA VAL A 158 12.55 16.14 -8.58
C VAL A 158 13.32 17.41 -8.26
N ARG A 159 13.35 17.86 -6.98
CA ARG A 159 14.18 19.01 -6.58
C ARG A 159 15.67 18.75 -6.83
N TYR A 160 16.16 17.55 -6.47
CA TYR A 160 17.53 17.13 -6.78
C TYR A 160 17.81 17.15 -8.28
N ALA A 161 16.91 16.59 -9.10
CA ALA A 161 17.07 16.50 -10.54
C ALA A 161 17.08 17.88 -11.23
N GLY A 162 16.32 18.85 -10.70
CA GLY A 162 16.30 20.22 -11.20
C GLY A 162 17.59 21.00 -10.96
N VAL A 163 18.43 20.57 -10.01
CA VAL A 163 19.68 21.26 -9.64
C VAL A 163 20.93 20.48 -10.05
N ARG A 164 20.93 19.14 -9.93
CA ARG A 164 22.08 18.31 -10.26
C ARG A 164 22.36 18.39 -11.76
N LYS A 165 23.51 18.92 -12.13
CA LYS A 165 24.03 18.86 -13.50
C LYS A 165 24.93 17.63 -13.69
N GLN A 166 24.81 16.96 -14.83
CA GLN A 166 25.70 15.86 -15.24
C GLN A 166 25.56 15.61 -16.74
N PHE A 167 26.69 15.62 -17.46
CA PHE A 167 26.74 15.51 -18.94
C PHE A 167 25.98 16.65 -19.64
N GLY A 168 26.10 16.72 -20.97
CA GLY A 168 25.48 17.76 -21.77
C GLY A 168 25.81 17.60 -23.25
N PRO A 169 25.21 18.43 -24.11
CA PRO A 169 25.64 18.50 -25.50
C PRO A 169 27.12 18.90 -25.57
N PRO A 170 27.87 18.42 -26.58
CA PRO A 170 29.25 18.85 -26.76
C PRO A 170 29.30 20.37 -26.98
N SER A 171 30.30 21.03 -26.39
CA SER A 171 30.54 22.44 -26.66
C SER A 171 30.84 22.66 -28.15
N GLN A 172 30.23 23.68 -28.74
CA GLN A 172 30.58 24.11 -30.11
C GLN A 172 32.00 24.70 -30.15
N ASP A 173 32.47 25.26 -29.03
CA ASP A 173 33.84 25.71 -28.84
C ASP A 173 34.62 24.71 -27.98
N LYS A 174 35.57 24.02 -28.60
CA LYS A 174 36.41 23.00 -27.92
C LYS A 174 37.34 23.58 -26.85
N SER A 175 37.49 24.90 -26.77
CA SER A 175 38.29 25.57 -25.74
C SER A 175 37.55 25.83 -24.42
N LEU A 176 36.21 25.69 -24.43
CA LEU A 176 35.37 25.84 -23.25
C LEU A 176 34.98 24.47 -22.69
N GLU A 177 34.90 24.36 -21.35
CA GLU A 177 34.26 23.20 -20.73
C GLU A 177 32.78 23.15 -21.14
N PRO A 178 32.25 21.98 -21.53
CA PRO A 178 30.82 21.87 -21.89
C PRO A 178 29.94 22.24 -20.71
N GLU A 179 28.94 23.09 -20.94
CA GLU A 179 27.92 23.33 -19.91
C GLU A 179 27.10 22.06 -19.72
N GLU A 180 27.15 21.52 -18.50
CA GLU A 180 26.33 20.39 -18.12
C GLU A 180 24.86 20.78 -17.95
N LEU A 181 23.95 19.89 -18.34
CA LEU A 181 22.52 20.07 -18.19
C LEU A 181 22.05 19.54 -16.83
N PRO A 182 21.03 20.18 -16.20
CA PRO A 182 20.29 19.56 -15.12
C PRO A 182 19.79 18.18 -15.56
N VAL A 183 19.92 17.17 -14.70
CA VAL A 183 19.57 15.80 -15.07
C VAL A 183 18.08 15.64 -15.37
N LEU A 184 17.23 16.56 -14.87
CA LEU A 184 15.82 16.66 -15.21
C LEU A 184 15.57 16.91 -16.72
N GLU A 185 16.54 17.44 -17.46
CA GLU A 185 16.43 17.68 -18.91
C GLU A 185 16.45 16.40 -19.74
N TYR A 186 16.91 15.28 -19.18
CA TYR A 186 16.95 14.00 -19.89
C TYR A 186 15.59 13.30 -19.86
N GLU A 187 15.07 12.97 -21.05
CA GLU A 187 13.78 12.27 -21.25
C GLU A 187 13.67 10.98 -20.42
N LEU A 188 14.77 10.20 -20.32
CA LEU A 188 14.79 8.99 -19.50
C LEU A 188 14.50 9.29 -18.03
N LEU A 189 15.06 10.36 -17.46
CA LEU A 189 14.83 10.70 -16.05
C LEU A 189 13.39 11.19 -15.84
N GLN A 190 12.85 11.95 -16.79
CA GLN A 190 11.46 12.39 -16.78
C GLN A 190 10.52 11.17 -16.80
N TRP A 191 10.75 10.22 -17.70
CA TRP A 191 9.97 8.98 -17.77
C TRP A 191 10.09 8.11 -16.51
N ARG A 192 11.25 8.12 -15.84
CA ARG A 192 11.43 7.41 -14.57
C ARG A 192 10.69 8.07 -13.39
N LEU A 193 10.62 9.40 -13.34
CA LEU A 193 10.09 10.13 -12.17
C LEU A 193 8.64 10.61 -12.34
N PHE A 194 8.28 11.17 -13.49
CA PHE A 194 6.99 11.85 -13.67
C PHE A 194 5.76 10.94 -13.59
N PRO A 195 5.81 9.66 -14.00
CA PRO A 195 4.72 8.74 -13.70
C PRO A 195 4.48 8.55 -12.20
N TYR A 196 5.53 8.57 -11.36
CA TYR A 196 5.39 8.51 -9.90
C TYR A 196 4.97 9.85 -9.30
N LEU A 197 5.35 10.98 -9.91
CA LEU A 197 4.77 12.28 -9.59
C LEU A 197 3.26 12.25 -9.82
N ALA A 198 2.82 11.84 -11.01
CA ALA A 198 1.41 11.67 -11.31
C ALA A 198 0.71 10.68 -10.38
N ALA A 199 1.36 9.56 -10.04
CA ALA A 199 0.84 8.59 -9.09
C ALA A 199 0.67 9.17 -7.68
N SER A 200 1.55 10.08 -7.24
CA SER A 200 1.43 10.72 -5.92
C SER A 200 0.17 11.58 -5.80
N PHE A 201 -0.18 12.34 -6.85
CA PHE A 201 -1.43 13.10 -6.93
C PHE A 201 -2.65 12.19 -7.00
N MET A 202 -2.61 11.17 -7.88
CA MET A 202 -3.69 10.19 -8.01
C MET A 202 -4.00 9.53 -6.66
N LEU A 203 -2.97 9.01 -5.99
CA LEU A 203 -3.13 8.33 -4.71
C LEU A 203 -3.58 9.30 -3.61
N LYS A 204 -3.12 10.55 -3.59
CA LYS A 204 -3.57 11.55 -2.61
C LYS A 204 -5.07 11.81 -2.74
N ILE A 205 -5.54 12.06 -3.97
CA ILE A 205 -6.96 12.35 -4.24
C ILE A 205 -7.81 11.12 -3.93
N PHE A 206 -7.36 9.94 -4.32
CA PHE A 206 -8.03 8.70 -3.99
C PHE A 206 -8.09 8.45 -2.47
N ALA A 207 -6.99 8.67 -1.74
CA ALA A 207 -6.93 8.51 -0.28
C ALA A 207 -7.88 9.48 0.43
N ASP A 208 -7.94 10.74 0.00
CA ASP A 208 -8.82 11.76 0.57
C ASP A 208 -10.29 11.42 0.32
N TYR A 209 -10.63 11.04 -0.91
CA TYR A 209 -11.97 10.55 -1.25
C TYR A 209 -12.34 9.35 -0.38
N PHE A 210 -11.47 8.34 -0.31
CA PHE A 210 -11.78 7.10 0.39
C PHE A 210 -11.88 7.30 1.90
N THR A 211 -11.05 8.17 2.48
CA THR A 211 -11.14 8.54 3.91
C THR A 211 -12.47 9.21 4.22
N ARG A 212 -12.95 10.11 3.34
CA ARG A 212 -14.27 10.74 3.48
C ARG A 212 -15.40 9.72 3.40
N GLU A 213 -15.38 8.83 2.41
CA GLU A 213 -16.39 7.78 2.25
C GLU A 213 -16.40 6.81 3.45
N MET A 214 -15.22 6.47 3.99
CA MET A 214 -15.13 5.70 5.24
C MET A 214 -15.76 6.42 6.43
N GLY A 215 -15.51 7.73 6.57
CA GLY A 215 -16.13 8.55 7.62
C GLY A 215 -17.65 8.60 7.50
N LEU A 216 -18.17 8.80 6.28
CA LEU A 216 -19.59 8.76 5.99
C LEU A 216 -20.18 7.38 6.31
N PHE A 217 -19.55 6.30 5.86
CA PHE A 217 -20.00 4.92 6.16
C PHE A 217 -20.09 4.65 7.67
N GLN A 218 -19.06 5.04 8.44
CA GLN A 218 -19.07 4.89 9.90
C GLN A 218 -20.20 5.71 10.55
N SER A 219 -20.44 6.93 10.08
CA SER A 219 -21.56 7.75 10.55
C SER A 219 -22.91 7.07 10.30
N LYS A 220 -23.14 6.59 9.08
CA LYS A 220 -24.38 5.88 8.71
C LYS A 220 -24.59 4.60 9.52
N LEU A 221 -23.52 3.87 9.80
CA LEU A 221 -23.54 2.68 10.66
C LEU A 221 -23.97 3.01 12.09
N MET A 222 -23.53 4.16 12.64
CA MET A 222 -23.94 4.61 13.98
C MET A 222 -25.38 5.13 14.02
N MET A 223 -25.86 5.74 12.93
CA MET A 223 -27.24 6.26 12.83
C MET A 223 -28.29 5.17 12.55
N GLY A 224 -27.86 3.96 12.19
CA GLY A 224 -28.77 2.84 11.94
C GLY A 224 -29.59 2.98 10.65
N GLU A 225 -28.98 3.52 9.59
CA GLU A 225 -29.58 3.63 8.25
C GLU A 225 -29.91 2.25 7.62
N ASP A 226 -30.42 2.25 6.38
CA ASP A 226 -30.79 1.06 5.62
C ASP A 226 -29.70 -0.02 5.66
N LYS A 227 -30.06 -1.18 6.24
CA LYS A 227 -29.13 -2.30 6.49
C LYS A 227 -28.61 -2.93 5.19
N ASP A 228 -29.42 -2.99 4.14
CA ASP A 228 -29.03 -3.63 2.90
C ASP A 228 -28.07 -2.72 2.10
N LEU A 229 -28.35 -1.42 2.07
CA LEU A 229 -27.45 -0.42 1.50
C LEU A 229 -26.10 -0.38 2.24
N LEU A 230 -26.13 -0.43 3.58
CA LEU A 230 -24.93 -0.49 4.41
C LEU A 230 -24.12 -1.77 4.18
N ALA A 231 -24.77 -2.92 4.00
CA ALA A 231 -24.10 -4.16 3.67
C ALA A 231 -23.41 -4.09 2.30
N ALA A 232 -24.09 -3.56 1.28
CA ALA A 232 -23.53 -3.34 -0.05
C ALA A 232 -22.34 -2.38 -0.02
N MET A 233 -22.48 -1.22 0.63
CA MET A 233 -21.41 -0.24 0.78
C MET A 233 -20.21 -0.82 1.54
N GLY A 234 -20.44 -1.59 2.61
CA GLY A 234 -19.38 -2.25 3.37
C GLY A 234 -18.62 -3.30 2.54
N ALA A 235 -19.31 -4.06 1.69
CA ALA A 235 -18.69 -5.02 0.78
C ALA A 235 -17.86 -4.34 -0.32
N GLU A 236 -18.36 -3.23 -0.88
CA GLU A 236 -17.67 -2.43 -1.90
C GLU A 236 -16.42 -1.75 -1.32
N ILE A 237 -16.53 -1.14 -0.13
CA ILE A 237 -15.41 -0.61 0.65
C ILE A 237 -14.36 -1.70 0.91
N HIS A 238 -14.80 -2.88 1.31
CA HIS A 238 -13.91 -3.99 1.58
C HIS A 238 -13.16 -4.42 0.30
N ALA A 239 -13.84 -4.55 -0.83
CA ALA A 239 -13.22 -4.88 -2.10
C ALA A 239 -12.26 -3.79 -2.59
N LEU A 240 -12.63 -2.51 -2.50
CA LEU A 240 -11.77 -1.39 -2.87
C LEU A 240 -10.55 -1.27 -1.96
N SER A 241 -10.71 -1.36 -0.64
CA SER A 241 -9.58 -1.29 0.30
C SER A 241 -8.63 -2.48 0.15
N SER A 242 -9.14 -3.66 -0.19
CA SER A 242 -8.35 -4.87 -0.45
C SER A 242 -7.49 -4.83 -1.72
N ALA A 243 -7.80 -3.94 -2.68
CA ALA A 243 -6.96 -3.73 -3.86
C ALA A 243 -6.23 -2.37 -3.85
N GLY A 244 -6.83 -1.34 -3.27
CA GLY A 244 -6.26 0.01 -3.14
C GLY A 244 -5.05 0.06 -2.20
N LYS A 245 -5.08 -0.67 -1.07
CA LYS A 245 -3.90 -0.77 -0.18
C LYS A 245 -2.71 -1.42 -0.89
N PRO A 246 -2.88 -2.59 -1.55
CA PRO A 246 -1.80 -3.17 -2.36
C PRO A 246 -1.28 -2.27 -3.46
N LEU A 247 -2.19 -1.62 -4.20
CA LEU A 247 -1.84 -0.67 -5.26
C LEU A 247 -0.95 0.45 -4.72
N ALA A 248 -1.38 1.13 -3.66
CA ALA A 248 -0.62 2.22 -3.05
C ALA A 248 0.72 1.74 -2.47
N GLY A 249 0.73 0.58 -1.80
CA GLY A 249 1.95 -0.01 -1.23
C GLY A 249 3.01 -0.34 -2.29
N TRP A 250 2.61 -0.97 -3.40
CA TRP A 250 3.52 -1.28 -4.50
C TRP A 250 4.00 -0.04 -5.25
N ILE A 251 3.11 0.92 -5.55
CA ILE A 251 3.50 2.19 -6.18
C ILE A 251 4.50 2.95 -5.29
N ALA A 252 4.24 3.06 -3.99
CA ALA A 252 5.16 3.74 -3.08
C ALA A 252 6.50 3.00 -2.97
N ARG A 253 6.49 1.66 -2.88
CA ARG A 253 7.73 0.86 -2.83
C ARG A 253 8.60 1.12 -4.06
N ASP A 254 8.02 1.00 -5.25
CA ASP A 254 8.74 1.12 -6.51
C ASP A 254 9.15 2.58 -6.75
N GLY A 255 8.24 3.53 -6.51
CA GLY A 255 8.51 4.96 -6.68
C GLY A 255 9.60 5.49 -5.74
N ILE A 256 9.63 5.06 -4.47
CA ILE A 256 10.69 5.47 -3.53
C ILE A 256 12.05 4.91 -3.98
N GLN A 257 12.09 3.65 -4.45
CA GLN A 257 13.32 3.04 -4.94
C GLN A 257 13.82 3.76 -6.21
N GLU A 258 12.93 4.08 -7.13
CA GLU A 258 13.26 4.86 -8.34
C GLU A 258 13.77 6.27 -7.99
N CYS A 259 13.14 6.95 -7.03
CA CYS A 259 13.61 8.24 -6.53
C CYS A 259 15.03 8.16 -5.94
N ARG A 260 15.33 7.08 -5.19
CA ARG A 260 16.66 6.82 -4.62
C ARG A 260 17.71 6.60 -5.70
N GLU A 261 17.37 5.84 -6.74
CA GLU A 261 18.25 5.58 -7.88
C GLU A 261 18.47 6.81 -8.75
N ALA A 262 17.42 7.60 -8.99
CA ALA A 262 17.46 8.87 -9.72
C ALA A 262 18.39 9.90 -9.06
N CYS A 263 18.54 9.85 -7.72
CA CYS A 263 19.48 10.69 -6.97
C CYS A 263 20.94 10.18 -7.03
N GLY A 264 21.22 9.11 -7.78
CA GLY A 264 22.57 8.56 -7.94
C GLY A 264 23.24 8.14 -6.63
N GLY A 265 24.55 8.36 -6.54
CA GLY A 265 25.33 8.05 -5.33
C GLY A 265 24.88 8.84 -4.09
N HIS A 266 24.52 10.11 -4.26
CA HIS A 266 24.02 10.95 -3.15
C HIS A 266 22.73 10.39 -2.54
N GLY A 267 21.85 9.79 -3.36
CA GLY A 267 20.63 9.13 -2.90
C GLY A 267 20.87 7.95 -1.97
N TYR A 268 22.09 7.41 -1.91
CA TYR A 268 22.45 6.31 -0.99
C TYR A 268 22.86 6.80 0.41
N LEU A 269 23.14 8.10 0.57
CA LEU A 269 23.51 8.67 1.86
C LEU A 269 22.33 8.68 2.83
N LYS A 270 22.58 8.43 4.12
CA LYS A 270 21.55 8.51 5.17
C LYS A 270 20.87 9.89 5.20
N VAL A 271 21.64 10.96 5.01
CA VAL A 271 21.17 12.35 4.99
C VAL A 271 20.26 12.68 3.79
N ALA A 272 20.20 11.82 2.77
CA ALA A 272 19.24 11.96 1.68
C ALA A 272 17.81 11.57 2.11
N GLY A 273 17.64 10.82 3.21
CA GLY A 273 16.34 10.41 3.75
C GLY A 273 15.61 9.30 2.96
N LEU A 274 15.96 9.08 1.69
CA LEU A 274 15.29 8.11 0.80
C LEU A 274 15.42 6.66 1.29
N GLY A 275 16.57 6.28 1.88
CA GLY A 275 16.75 4.95 2.47
C GLY A 275 15.81 4.69 3.65
N ASN A 276 15.53 5.71 4.47
CA ASN A 276 14.58 5.58 5.58
C ASN A 276 13.15 5.42 5.04
N LEU A 277 12.76 6.25 4.06
CA LEU A 277 11.44 6.17 3.44
C LEU A 277 11.18 4.79 2.83
N ARG A 278 12.20 4.20 2.18
CA ARG A 278 12.09 2.84 1.64
C ARG A 278 11.81 1.83 2.73
N ASN A 279 12.60 1.86 3.80
CA ASN A 279 12.46 0.89 4.89
C ASN A 279 11.18 1.12 5.72
N ASP A 280 10.71 2.36 5.85
CA ASP A 280 9.46 2.72 6.54
C ASP A 280 8.22 2.32 5.73
N ASN A 281 8.33 2.33 4.39
CA ASN A 281 7.24 1.89 3.51
C ASN A 281 7.17 0.37 3.36
N ASP A 282 8.30 -0.35 3.48
CA ASP A 282 8.35 -1.81 3.31
C ASP A 282 7.24 -2.60 4.06
N PRO A 283 6.95 -2.35 5.35
CA PRO A 283 5.87 -3.03 6.06
C PRO A 283 4.46 -2.74 5.51
N ASN A 284 4.26 -1.63 4.77
CA ASN A 284 2.99 -1.35 4.08
C ASN A 284 2.63 -2.44 3.05
N CYS A 285 3.60 -3.23 2.58
CA CYS A 285 3.33 -4.35 1.68
C CYS A 285 2.81 -5.60 2.41
N THR A 286 2.88 -5.65 3.74
CA THR A 286 2.66 -6.88 4.53
C THR A 286 1.61 -6.74 5.62
N TYR A 287 1.64 -5.69 6.44
CA TYR A 287 0.67 -5.56 7.53
C TYR A 287 -0.75 -5.25 7.00
N GLU A 288 -1.78 -5.46 7.83
CA GLU A 288 -3.20 -5.37 7.42
C GLU A 288 -3.60 -6.29 6.23
N GLY A 289 -2.77 -7.28 5.95
CA GLY A 289 -2.90 -8.27 4.88
C GLY A 289 -1.76 -8.16 3.87
N ASP A 290 -1.07 -9.29 3.63
CA ASP A 290 -0.11 -9.40 2.54
C ASP A 290 -0.74 -8.97 1.22
N ASN A 291 -0.05 -8.13 0.47
CA ASN A 291 -0.61 -7.53 -0.74
C ASN A 291 -1.10 -8.57 -1.77
N ASN A 292 -0.41 -9.70 -1.94
CA ASN A 292 -0.79 -10.73 -2.93
C ASN A 292 -1.92 -11.64 -2.44
N VAL A 293 -2.07 -11.83 -1.12
CA VAL A 293 -3.23 -12.50 -0.54
C VAL A 293 -4.45 -11.58 -0.57
N LEU A 294 -4.25 -10.29 -0.33
CA LEU A 294 -5.34 -9.36 -0.12
C LEU A 294 -6.14 -9.07 -1.39
N VAL A 295 -5.46 -8.89 -2.53
CA VAL A 295 -6.12 -8.70 -3.84
C VAL A 295 -7.09 -9.83 -4.19
N GLN A 296 -6.91 -11.03 -3.65
CA GLN A 296 -7.84 -12.15 -3.89
C GLN A 296 -9.25 -11.85 -3.36
N GLN A 297 -9.38 -11.07 -2.28
CA GLN A 297 -10.68 -10.66 -1.73
C GLN A 297 -11.46 -9.83 -2.76
N THR A 298 -10.78 -8.91 -3.45
CA THR A 298 -11.36 -8.07 -4.50
C THR A 298 -11.80 -8.88 -5.71
N SER A 299 -10.94 -9.75 -6.25
CA SER A 299 -11.30 -10.60 -7.39
C SER A 299 -12.49 -11.52 -7.10
N ASN A 300 -12.56 -12.09 -5.90
CA ASN A 300 -13.69 -12.93 -5.48
C ASN A 300 -15.00 -12.14 -5.43
N TRP A 301 -14.96 -10.91 -4.91
CA TRP A 301 -16.12 -10.02 -4.91
C TRP A 301 -16.56 -9.67 -6.33
N LEU A 302 -15.63 -9.30 -7.22
CA LEU A 302 -15.93 -9.00 -8.63
C LEU A 302 -16.56 -10.19 -9.36
N LEU A 303 -16.06 -11.42 -9.15
CA LEU A 303 -16.63 -12.63 -9.73
C LEU A 303 -18.06 -12.89 -9.23
N THR A 304 -18.35 -12.60 -7.96
CA THR A 304 -19.71 -12.70 -7.41
C THR A 304 -20.63 -11.68 -8.09
N MET A 305 -20.22 -10.40 -8.17
CA MET A 305 -21.03 -9.35 -8.82
C MET A 305 -21.29 -9.66 -10.30
N PHE A 306 -20.28 -10.20 -11.00
CA PHE A 306 -20.41 -10.63 -12.39
C PHE A 306 -21.44 -11.76 -12.58
N LYS A 307 -21.53 -12.68 -11.61
CA LYS A 307 -22.50 -13.77 -11.65
C LYS A 307 -23.92 -13.31 -11.33
N GLU A 308 -24.08 -12.40 -10.36
CA GLU A 308 -25.39 -11.97 -9.86
C GLU A 308 -26.15 -11.09 -10.86
N LYS A 309 -25.45 -10.38 -11.76
CA LYS A 309 -25.98 -9.47 -12.81
C LYS A 309 -26.83 -8.29 -12.32
N GLN A 310 -27.43 -8.38 -11.14
CA GLN A 310 -28.08 -7.32 -10.39
C GLN A 310 -27.27 -7.08 -9.12
N TYR A 311 -26.71 -5.88 -8.98
CA TYR A 311 -25.91 -5.48 -7.84
C TYR A 311 -26.14 -4.00 -7.53
N GLU A 312 -25.94 -3.66 -6.27
CA GLU A 312 -25.83 -2.28 -5.80
C GLU A 312 -24.36 -1.89 -5.71
N SER A 313 -24.03 -0.69 -6.20
CA SER A 313 -22.68 -0.10 -6.13
C SER A 313 -22.80 1.31 -5.55
N PRO A 314 -23.03 1.47 -4.24
CA PRO A 314 -23.20 2.79 -3.63
C PRO A 314 -22.05 3.78 -3.90
N MET A 315 -20.81 3.30 -4.10
CA MET A 315 -19.66 4.11 -4.46
C MET A 315 -19.44 4.23 -5.99
N GLY A 316 -20.26 3.55 -6.78
CA GLY A 316 -20.20 3.47 -8.24
C GLY A 316 -18.91 2.85 -8.76
N SER A 317 -18.29 1.93 -8.03
CA SER A 317 -17.03 1.33 -8.43
C SER A 317 -17.14 0.34 -9.57
N ILE A 318 -18.32 -0.26 -9.74
CA ILE A 318 -18.61 -1.28 -10.75
C ILE A 318 -19.77 -0.90 -11.69
N ASP A 319 -20.27 0.33 -11.67
CA ASP A 319 -21.40 0.76 -12.52
C ASP A 319 -21.17 0.52 -14.02
N PHE A 320 -19.93 0.64 -14.49
CA PHE A 320 -19.56 0.37 -15.89
C PHE A 320 -19.81 -1.09 -16.30
N LEU A 321 -19.88 -2.03 -15.36
CA LEU A 321 -20.21 -3.43 -15.66
C LEU A 321 -21.66 -3.60 -16.13
N ARG A 322 -22.54 -2.60 -15.96
CA ARG A 322 -23.89 -2.60 -16.56
C ARG A 322 -23.82 -2.58 -18.09
N ASP A 323 -22.74 -2.01 -18.64
CA ASP A 323 -22.45 -1.94 -20.07
C ASP A 323 -21.46 -3.02 -20.53
N PHE A 324 -21.26 -4.08 -19.74
CA PHE A 324 -20.24 -5.11 -19.99
C PHE A 324 -20.23 -5.65 -21.42
N ASP A 325 -21.40 -6.02 -21.96
CA ASP A 325 -21.52 -6.61 -23.30
C ASP A 325 -21.12 -5.62 -24.41
N ARG A 326 -21.38 -4.32 -24.21
CA ARG A 326 -20.94 -3.25 -25.13
C ARG A 326 -19.43 -3.03 -25.01
N ILE A 327 -18.92 -2.98 -23.78
CA ILE A 327 -17.51 -2.72 -23.50
C ILE A 327 -16.66 -3.85 -24.09
N ILE A 328 -16.96 -5.12 -23.79
CA ILE A 328 -16.06 -6.24 -24.14
C ILE A 328 -15.84 -6.42 -25.65
N ILE A 329 -16.82 -6.04 -26.49
CA ILE A 329 -16.72 -6.12 -27.96
C ILE A 329 -16.13 -4.86 -28.61
N SER A 330 -15.94 -3.79 -27.83
CA SER A 330 -15.40 -2.54 -28.34
C SER A 330 -13.93 -2.69 -28.79
N LYS A 331 -13.50 -1.80 -29.67
CA LYS A 331 -12.13 -1.72 -30.17
C LYS A 331 -11.67 -0.28 -30.10
N LEU A 332 -10.41 -0.07 -29.76
CA LEU A 332 -9.84 1.27 -29.76
C LEU A 332 -9.48 1.68 -31.18
N SER A 333 -9.88 2.89 -31.56
CA SER A 333 -9.46 3.53 -32.80
C SER A 333 -8.67 4.78 -32.47
N VAL A 334 -7.34 4.66 -32.48
CA VAL A 334 -6.38 5.77 -32.35
C VAL A 334 -5.61 5.91 -33.65
N LYS A 335 -5.33 7.15 -34.04
CA LYS A 335 -4.59 7.52 -35.26
C LYS A 335 -3.29 8.23 -34.94
N VAL A 336 -3.26 8.99 -33.85
CA VAL A 336 -2.10 9.78 -33.41
C VAL A 336 -1.87 9.64 -31.91
N ALA A 337 -0.65 9.92 -31.43
CA ALA A 337 -0.30 9.83 -30.01
C ALA A 337 -1.22 10.67 -29.12
N GLN A 338 -1.62 11.87 -29.60
CA GLN A 338 -2.51 12.78 -28.89
C GLN A 338 -3.89 12.17 -28.54
N ASP A 339 -4.33 11.15 -29.27
CA ASP A 339 -5.61 10.48 -28.96
C ASP A 339 -5.55 9.78 -27.59
N PHE A 340 -4.38 9.28 -27.19
CA PHE A 340 -4.16 8.70 -25.85
C PHE A 340 -4.12 9.76 -24.74
N CYS A 341 -3.96 11.04 -25.08
CA CYS A 341 -3.98 12.13 -24.11
C CYS A 341 -5.42 12.47 -23.64
N SER A 342 -6.44 11.78 -24.17
CA SER A 342 -7.85 12.00 -23.82
C SER A 342 -8.26 11.25 -22.53
N PRO A 343 -8.83 11.94 -21.52
CA PRO A 343 -9.39 11.30 -20.32
C PRO A 343 -10.40 10.19 -20.60
N LYS A 344 -11.24 10.38 -21.63
CA LYS A 344 -12.23 9.39 -22.03
C LYS A 344 -11.56 8.13 -22.57
N VAL A 345 -10.54 8.29 -23.42
CA VAL A 345 -9.84 7.15 -24.03
C VAL A 345 -9.18 6.29 -22.95
N VAL A 346 -8.48 6.89 -21.99
CA VAL A 346 -7.83 6.11 -20.92
C VAL A 346 -8.83 5.42 -19.99
N LEU A 347 -9.99 6.04 -19.70
CA LEU A 347 -11.05 5.38 -18.93
C LEU A 347 -11.68 4.22 -19.71
N ASP A 348 -11.99 4.40 -20.99
CA ASP A 348 -12.52 3.34 -21.85
C ASP A 348 -11.53 2.15 -21.94
N MET A 349 -10.22 2.43 -22.03
CA MET A 349 -9.16 1.41 -21.98
C MET A 349 -9.17 0.62 -20.66
N TYR A 350 -9.24 1.31 -19.53
CA TYR A 350 -9.30 0.67 -18.22
C TYR A 350 -10.57 -0.17 -18.04
N GLU A 351 -11.73 0.36 -18.42
CA GLU A 351 -13.01 -0.36 -18.34
C GLU A 351 -13.00 -1.62 -19.20
N TRP A 352 -12.49 -1.52 -20.43
CA TRP A 352 -12.30 -2.69 -21.28
C TRP A 352 -11.39 -3.72 -20.63
N LEU A 353 -10.25 -3.28 -20.09
CA LEU A 353 -9.27 -4.17 -19.48
C LEU A 353 -9.84 -4.89 -18.25
N VAL A 354 -10.59 -4.19 -17.40
CA VAL A 354 -11.28 -4.81 -16.27
C VAL A 354 -12.32 -5.83 -16.75
N CYS A 355 -13.16 -5.49 -17.74
CA CYS A 355 -14.14 -6.41 -18.30
C CYS A 355 -13.49 -7.67 -18.90
N TYR A 356 -12.39 -7.50 -19.66
CA TYR A 356 -11.65 -8.61 -20.26
C TYR A 356 -11.01 -9.51 -19.20
N LEU A 357 -10.33 -8.93 -18.20
CA LEU A 357 -9.74 -9.69 -17.10
C LEU A 357 -10.81 -10.37 -16.23
N LEU A 358 -11.97 -9.74 -16.03
CA LEU A 358 -13.08 -10.32 -15.29
C LEU A 358 -13.63 -11.55 -16.02
N LYS A 359 -13.90 -11.42 -17.33
CA LYS A 359 -14.36 -12.52 -18.18
C LYS A 359 -13.38 -13.69 -18.18
N THR A 360 -12.11 -13.42 -18.49
CA THR A 360 -11.08 -14.45 -18.60
C THR A 360 -10.79 -15.11 -17.25
N THR A 361 -10.90 -14.37 -16.14
CA THR A 361 -10.84 -14.95 -14.79
C THR A 361 -12.03 -15.87 -14.53
N ALA A 362 -13.25 -15.44 -14.85
CA ALA A 362 -14.45 -16.26 -14.68
C ALA A 362 -14.39 -17.55 -15.52
N ASP A 363 -13.99 -17.43 -16.79
CA ASP A 363 -13.80 -18.56 -17.71
C ASP A 363 -12.72 -19.52 -17.18
N ARG A 364 -11.62 -19.00 -16.62
CA ARG A 364 -10.56 -19.83 -16.03
C ARG A 364 -11.05 -20.59 -14.80
N VAL A 365 -11.79 -19.93 -13.92
CA VAL A 365 -12.41 -20.58 -12.75
C VAL A 365 -13.37 -21.68 -13.22
N GLN A 366 -14.22 -21.39 -14.21
CA GLN A 366 -15.16 -22.36 -14.76
C GLN A 366 -14.46 -23.56 -15.42
N PHE A 367 -13.39 -23.32 -16.17
CA PHE A 367 -12.55 -24.37 -16.75
C PHE A 367 -11.93 -25.27 -15.67
N ASN A 368 -11.46 -24.70 -14.57
CA ASN A 368 -10.92 -25.47 -13.47
C ASN A 368 -12.01 -26.31 -12.77
N LEU A 369 -13.21 -25.75 -12.57
CA LEU A 369 -14.36 -26.49 -12.04
C LEU A 369 -14.79 -27.64 -12.97
N SER A 370 -14.81 -27.42 -14.28
CA SER A 370 -15.17 -28.47 -15.25
C SER A 370 -14.16 -29.62 -15.30
N ARG A 371 -12.95 -29.42 -14.75
CA ARG A 371 -11.94 -30.47 -14.56
C ARG A 371 -12.09 -31.24 -13.23
N GLY A 372 -13.15 -31.00 -12.48
CA GLY A 372 -13.43 -31.68 -11.20
C GLY A 372 -12.71 -31.08 -9.99
N LEU A 373 -12.10 -29.90 -10.13
CA LEU A 373 -11.53 -29.19 -8.98
C LEU A 373 -12.64 -28.58 -8.13
N ASP A 374 -12.44 -28.54 -6.81
CA ASP A 374 -13.35 -27.83 -5.91
C ASP A 374 -13.25 -26.30 -6.08
N SER A 375 -14.17 -25.56 -5.45
CA SER A 375 -14.22 -24.10 -5.56
C SER A 375 -12.96 -23.41 -5.04
N PHE A 376 -12.32 -23.97 -4.01
CA PHE A 376 -11.11 -23.41 -3.43
C PHE A 376 -9.93 -23.55 -4.41
N ALA A 377 -9.69 -24.77 -4.90
CA ALA A 377 -8.63 -25.07 -5.85
C ALA A 377 -8.83 -24.33 -7.19
N ALA A 378 -10.07 -24.26 -7.69
CA ALA A 378 -10.39 -23.56 -8.93
C ALA A 378 -10.05 -22.06 -8.86
N LYS A 379 -10.36 -21.40 -7.73
CA LYS A 379 -10.01 -19.99 -7.50
C LYS A 379 -8.52 -19.81 -7.28
N ASN A 380 -7.87 -20.69 -6.49
CA ASN A 380 -6.44 -20.64 -6.23
C ASN A 380 -5.62 -20.74 -7.54
N PHE A 381 -5.97 -21.67 -8.43
CA PHE A 381 -5.29 -21.85 -9.73
C PHE A 381 -5.69 -20.81 -10.79
N SER A 382 -6.49 -19.82 -10.43
CA SER A 382 -6.86 -18.68 -11.29
C SER A 382 -6.20 -17.37 -10.83
N GLN A 383 -5.28 -17.39 -9.87
CA GLN A 383 -4.71 -16.16 -9.30
C GLN A 383 -3.66 -15.48 -10.18
N VAL A 384 -2.58 -16.18 -10.52
CA VAL A 384 -1.31 -15.58 -10.99
C VAL A 384 -1.45 -14.70 -12.23
N TYR A 385 -2.13 -15.20 -13.27
CA TYR A 385 -2.25 -14.52 -14.58
C TYR A 385 -3.65 -13.98 -14.86
N TYR A 386 -4.59 -14.09 -13.90
CA TYR A 386 -5.97 -13.64 -14.09
C TYR A 386 -6.41 -12.75 -12.90
N ALA A 387 -6.84 -13.36 -11.79
CA ALA A 387 -7.50 -12.65 -10.69
C ALA A 387 -6.65 -11.58 -10.00
N ARG A 388 -5.32 -11.77 -9.94
CA ARG A 388 -4.39 -10.76 -9.39
C ARG A 388 -4.44 -9.48 -10.22
N SER A 389 -4.23 -9.59 -11.54
CA SER A 389 -4.24 -8.45 -12.46
C SER A 389 -5.61 -7.76 -12.48
N LEU A 390 -6.69 -8.53 -12.49
CA LEU A 390 -8.06 -8.01 -12.41
C LEU A 390 -8.23 -7.04 -11.23
N SER A 391 -7.79 -7.45 -10.04
CA SER A 391 -7.97 -6.67 -8.81
C SER A 391 -7.17 -5.37 -8.82
N VAL A 392 -5.93 -5.42 -9.33
CA VAL A 392 -5.06 -4.25 -9.43
C VAL A 392 -5.62 -3.24 -10.42
N VAL A 393 -5.95 -3.68 -11.64
CA VAL A 393 -6.50 -2.81 -12.68
C VAL A 393 -7.85 -2.21 -12.26
N TYR A 394 -8.68 -2.97 -11.54
CA TYR A 394 -9.93 -2.46 -10.97
C TYR A 394 -9.70 -1.29 -10.01
N ALA A 395 -8.74 -1.43 -9.09
CA ALA A 395 -8.40 -0.33 -8.17
C ALA A 395 -7.80 0.87 -8.90
N GLU A 396 -6.91 0.63 -9.88
CA GLU A 396 -6.34 1.70 -10.72
C GLU A 396 -7.43 2.47 -11.47
N ARG A 397 -8.34 1.77 -12.15
CA ARG A 397 -9.47 2.39 -12.86
C ARG A 397 -10.28 3.30 -11.94
N PHE A 398 -10.62 2.80 -10.74
CA PHE A 398 -11.43 3.58 -9.80
C PHE A 398 -10.68 4.81 -9.29
N ALA A 399 -9.39 4.66 -8.96
CA ALA A 399 -8.57 5.76 -8.48
C ALA A 399 -8.31 6.82 -9.57
N VAL A 400 -8.06 6.40 -10.81
CA VAL A 400 -7.96 7.28 -11.99
C VAL A 400 -9.26 8.01 -12.26
N ARG A 401 -10.40 7.32 -12.20
CA ARG A 401 -11.71 7.97 -12.35
C ARG A 401 -11.89 9.07 -11.32
N LYS A 402 -11.57 8.80 -10.05
CA LYS A 402 -11.67 9.82 -8.98
C LYS A 402 -10.70 10.98 -9.18
N PHE A 403 -9.51 10.72 -9.73
CA PHE A 403 -8.58 11.77 -10.09
C PHE A 403 -9.12 12.64 -11.23
N LEU A 404 -9.64 12.06 -12.30
CA LEU A 404 -10.23 12.80 -13.42
C LEU A 404 -11.46 13.61 -13.00
N GLU A 405 -12.35 13.03 -12.19
CA GLU A 405 -13.50 13.75 -11.59
C GLU A 405 -13.02 14.93 -10.74
N PHE A 406 -11.97 14.76 -9.93
CA PHE A 406 -11.39 15.86 -9.15
C PHE A 406 -10.78 16.94 -10.05
N ALA A 407 -10.02 16.55 -11.08
CA ALA A 407 -9.41 17.48 -12.02
C ALA A 407 -10.47 18.31 -12.75
N GLU A 408 -11.54 17.68 -13.25
CA GLU A 408 -12.64 18.36 -13.93
C GLU A 408 -13.30 19.43 -13.03
N ASN A 409 -13.51 19.08 -11.75
CA ASN A 409 -14.10 19.97 -10.75
C ASN A 409 -13.10 20.93 -10.07
N SER A 410 -11.83 20.90 -10.45
CA SER A 410 -10.81 21.81 -9.91
C SER A 410 -10.96 23.22 -10.48
N GLY A 411 -10.50 24.20 -9.70
CA GLY A 411 -10.82 25.63 -9.85
C GLY A 411 -10.55 26.22 -11.24
N ASP A 412 -9.36 26.79 -11.42
CA ASP A 412 -9.00 27.47 -12.67
C ASP A 412 -8.59 26.49 -13.79
N VAL A 413 -8.63 26.98 -15.02
CA VAL A 413 -8.35 26.18 -16.23
C VAL A 413 -6.92 25.62 -16.25
N ASN A 414 -5.93 26.34 -15.73
CA ASN A 414 -4.54 25.86 -15.75
C ASN A 414 -4.36 24.71 -14.76
N THR A 415 -4.90 24.84 -13.55
CA THR A 415 -4.93 23.74 -12.57
C THR A 415 -5.63 22.51 -13.12
N ARG A 416 -6.79 22.69 -13.76
CA ARG A 416 -7.50 21.57 -14.41
C ARG A 416 -6.64 20.89 -15.47
N ASN A 417 -5.96 21.68 -16.31
CA ASN A 417 -5.14 21.16 -17.40
C ASN A 417 -3.96 20.33 -16.87
N VAL A 418 -3.21 20.84 -15.88
CA VAL A 418 -2.07 20.10 -15.32
C VAL A 418 -2.50 18.83 -14.59
N LEU A 419 -3.57 18.88 -13.79
CA LEU A 419 -4.09 17.70 -13.11
C LEU A 419 -4.59 16.65 -14.10
N THR A 420 -5.22 17.08 -15.20
CA THR A 420 -5.62 16.18 -16.29
C THR A 420 -4.40 15.52 -16.95
N LYS A 421 -3.34 16.28 -17.25
CA LYS A 421 -2.09 15.72 -17.81
C LYS A 421 -1.47 14.70 -16.88
N LEU A 422 -1.43 14.96 -15.57
CA LEU A 422 -0.93 14.01 -14.58
C LEU A 422 -1.78 12.74 -14.56
N ALA A 423 -3.10 12.87 -14.49
CA ALA A 423 -4.01 11.72 -14.50
C ALA A 423 -3.82 10.85 -15.74
N VAL A 424 -3.67 11.47 -16.91
CA VAL A 424 -3.47 10.77 -18.19
C VAL A 424 -2.06 10.19 -18.30
N LEU A 425 -1.02 10.87 -17.82
CA LEU A 425 0.35 10.34 -17.77
C LEU A 425 0.41 9.06 -16.93
N TYR A 426 -0.13 9.09 -15.71
CA TYR A 426 -0.19 7.90 -14.86
C TYR A 426 -0.96 6.77 -15.56
N SER A 427 -2.12 7.09 -16.14
CA SER A 427 -2.99 6.11 -16.80
C SER A 427 -2.29 5.44 -17.98
N THR A 428 -1.75 6.23 -18.91
CA THR A 428 -1.05 5.71 -20.10
C THR A 428 0.19 4.91 -19.72
N TRP A 429 0.99 5.37 -18.75
CA TRP A 429 2.13 4.63 -18.23
C TRP A 429 1.75 3.30 -17.57
N SER A 430 0.65 3.26 -16.81
CA SER A 430 0.21 2.00 -16.20
C SER A 430 -0.39 1.04 -17.23
N LEU A 431 -1.22 1.56 -18.14
CA LEU A 431 -1.86 0.78 -19.21
C LEU A 431 -0.85 0.20 -20.21
N GLU A 432 0.30 0.85 -20.43
CA GLU A 432 1.37 0.35 -21.30
C GLU A 432 1.84 -1.06 -20.88
N LYS A 433 1.87 -1.33 -19.57
CA LYS A 433 2.24 -2.64 -19.00
C LYS A 433 1.27 -3.77 -19.39
N HIS A 434 0.10 -3.41 -19.90
CA HIS A 434 -0.97 -4.32 -20.31
C HIS A 434 -1.15 -4.42 -21.82
N LEU A 435 -0.23 -3.86 -22.63
CA LEU A 435 -0.30 -3.93 -24.09
C LEU A 435 -0.53 -5.35 -24.62
N ALA A 436 0.17 -6.35 -24.09
CA ALA A 436 -0.01 -7.74 -24.49
C ALA A 436 -1.46 -8.23 -24.27
N THR A 437 -2.07 -7.88 -23.14
CA THR A 437 -3.46 -8.23 -22.82
C THR A 437 -4.45 -7.55 -23.76
N PHE A 438 -4.22 -6.28 -24.09
CA PHE A 438 -5.06 -5.55 -25.05
C PHE A 438 -5.05 -6.15 -26.45
N TYR A 439 -3.88 -6.54 -26.96
CA TYR A 439 -3.76 -7.23 -28.25
C TYR A 439 -4.36 -8.64 -28.20
N GLN A 440 -4.12 -9.40 -27.12
CA GLN A 440 -4.65 -10.74 -26.95
C GLN A 440 -6.20 -10.77 -26.94
N GLY A 441 -6.83 -9.79 -26.30
CA GLY A 441 -8.30 -9.69 -26.31
C GLY A 441 -8.88 -8.92 -27.49
N GLY A 442 -8.05 -8.42 -28.42
CA GLY A 442 -8.49 -7.80 -29.65
C GLY A 442 -9.02 -6.36 -29.52
N TYR A 443 -8.77 -5.68 -28.39
CA TYR A 443 -9.11 -4.27 -28.22
C TYR A 443 -8.23 -3.37 -29.07
N LEU A 444 -6.92 -3.66 -29.06
CA LEU A 444 -5.95 -3.06 -29.96
C LEU A 444 -5.73 -3.99 -31.14
N THR A 445 -5.99 -3.50 -32.35
CA THR A 445 -5.77 -4.27 -33.59
C THR A 445 -4.72 -3.64 -34.49
N ASN A 446 -4.41 -2.35 -34.31
CA ASN A 446 -3.40 -1.65 -35.10
C ASN A 446 -2.01 -1.88 -34.49
N GLN A 447 -1.04 -2.25 -35.33
CA GLN A 447 0.35 -2.50 -34.96
C GLN A 447 1.05 -1.25 -34.39
N ASN A 448 0.62 -0.04 -34.79
CA ASN A 448 1.20 1.21 -34.31
C ASN A 448 0.66 1.67 -32.95
N SER A 449 -0.39 1.03 -32.40
CA SER A 449 -1.01 1.50 -31.15
C SER A 449 -0.02 1.54 -29.98
N ALA A 450 0.88 0.55 -29.91
CA ALA A 450 1.91 0.48 -28.87
C ALA A 450 2.93 1.63 -28.97
N SER A 451 3.40 1.97 -30.17
CA SER A 451 4.33 3.08 -30.37
C SER A 451 3.64 4.41 -30.07
N LEU A 452 2.42 4.61 -30.57
CA LEU A 452 1.64 5.84 -30.32
C LEU A 452 1.35 6.07 -28.83
N LEU A 453 1.08 5.00 -28.06
CA LEU A 453 0.91 5.10 -26.61
C LEU A 453 2.22 5.55 -25.92
N ARG A 454 3.35 4.99 -26.32
CA ARG A 454 4.67 5.36 -25.77
C ARG A 454 5.06 6.79 -26.14
N ASP A 455 4.80 7.21 -27.37
CA ASP A 455 5.01 8.58 -27.83
C ASP A 455 4.16 9.57 -27.00
N ALA A 456 2.91 9.20 -26.67
CA ALA A 456 2.04 10.01 -25.81
C ALA A 456 2.61 10.15 -24.39
N ILE A 457 3.15 9.06 -23.81
CA ILE A 457 3.80 9.10 -22.49
C ILE A 457 4.99 10.06 -22.49
N LEU A 458 5.85 9.98 -23.52
CA LEU A 458 7.02 10.86 -23.64
C LEU A 458 6.63 12.33 -23.84
N ALA A 459 5.63 12.59 -24.69
CA ALA A 459 5.09 13.93 -24.89
C ALA A 459 4.53 14.52 -23.59
N LEU A 460 3.74 13.75 -22.83
CA LEU A 460 3.21 14.16 -21.53
C LEU A 460 4.34 14.44 -20.52
N CYS A 461 5.41 13.63 -20.53
CA CYS A 461 6.58 13.88 -19.69
C CYS A 461 7.24 15.22 -20.03
N ALA A 462 7.46 15.49 -21.32
CA ALA A 462 8.03 16.75 -21.79
C ALA A 462 7.16 17.97 -21.44
N GLU A 463 5.83 17.83 -21.54
CA GLU A 463 4.87 18.87 -21.18
C GLU A 463 4.80 19.14 -19.66
N ILE A 464 5.00 18.12 -18.82
CA ILE A 464 4.98 18.25 -17.35
C ILE A 464 6.31 18.79 -16.82
N LYS A 465 7.43 18.55 -17.51
CA LYS A 465 8.78 18.99 -17.12
C LYS A 465 8.84 20.44 -16.58
N PRO A 466 8.36 21.47 -17.31
CA PRO A 466 8.47 22.86 -16.83
C PRO A 466 7.70 23.15 -15.53
N GLU A 467 6.68 22.36 -15.22
CA GLU A 467 5.84 22.53 -14.02
C GLU A 467 6.25 21.59 -12.89
N SER A 468 7.13 20.61 -13.14
CA SER A 468 7.44 19.51 -12.23
C SER A 468 7.92 19.94 -10.84
N VAL A 469 8.74 21.00 -10.75
CA VAL A 469 9.21 21.55 -9.47
C VAL A 469 8.06 22.19 -8.69
N ALA A 470 7.25 23.03 -9.34
CA ALA A 470 6.08 23.64 -8.71
C ALA A 470 5.04 22.59 -8.26
N LEU A 471 4.87 21.53 -9.05
CA LEU A 471 4.02 20.40 -8.71
C LEU A 471 4.50 19.69 -7.44
N VAL A 472 5.79 19.37 -7.34
CA VAL A 472 6.29 18.75 -6.08
C VAL A 472 6.22 19.71 -4.91
N ASP A 473 6.44 21.01 -5.11
CA ASP A 473 6.31 22.00 -4.03
C ASP A 473 4.88 22.10 -3.50
N SER A 474 3.86 21.83 -4.32
CA SER A 474 2.45 21.81 -3.88
C SER A 474 2.10 20.63 -2.95
N ILE A 475 2.89 19.55 -2.97
CA ILE A 475 2.66 18.34 -2.15
C ILE A 475 3.78 18.06 -1.13
N ALA A 476 4.91 18.76 -1.23
CA ALA A 476 6.03 18.57 -0.34
C ALA A 476 5.70 19.12 1.05
N PRO A 477 5.99 18.36 2.13
CA PRO A 477 5.92 18.92 3.46
C PRO A 477 7.09 19.91 3.68
N PRO A 478 7.05 20.74 4.74
CA PRO A 478 8.16 21.62 5.09
C PRO A 478 9.48 20.84 5.24
N ASP A 479 10.61 21.50 4.96
CA ASP A 479 11.94 20.87 4.93
C ASP A 479 12.30 20.10 6.21
N PHE A 480 11.82 20.55 7.37
CA PHE A 480 11.97 19.84 8.64
C PHE A 480 11.32 18.44 8.62
N ILE A 481 10.12 18.31 8.05
CA ILE A 481 9.41 17.04 7.91
C ILE A 481 9.95 16.23 6.73
N LEU A 482 10.35 16.91 5.64
CA LEU A 482 11.00 16.25 4.50
C LEU A 482 12.29 15.56 4.93
N ASN A 483 13.05 16.22 5.80
CA ASN A 483 14.27 15.73 6.47
C ASN A 483 15.27 15.12 5.48
N SER A 484 15.62 15.89 4.45
CA SER A 484 16.56 15.48 3.41
C SER A 484 17.45 16.64 3.00
N ALA A 485 18.76 16.42 3.00
CA ALA A 485 19.72 17.41 2.50
C ALA A 485 19.61 17.62 0.98
N LEU A 486 19.11 16.63 0.23
CA LEU A 486 18.96 16.71 -1.22
C LEU A 486 17.69 17.42 -1.68
N GLY A 487 16.66 17.41 -0.83
CA GLY A 487 15.32 17.84 -1.20
C GLY A 487 14.89 19.18 -0.63
N LYS A 488 15.78 19.98 -0.05
CA LYS A 488 15.41 21.28 0.54
C LYS A 488 14.83 22.25 -0.49
N SER A 489 13.89 23.10 -0.06
CA SER A 489 13.17 24.02 -0.96
C SER A 489 14.00 25.22 -1.42
N ASP A 490 15.17 25.46 -0.82
CA ASP A 490 16.07 26.57 -1.18
C ASP A 490 16.87 26.35 -2.48
N GLY A 491 16.86 25.12 -3.02
CA GLY A 491 17.63 24.74 -4.21
C GLY A 491 19.16 24.69 -4.00
N LYS A 492 19.66 24.89 -2.78
CA LYS A 492 21.09 24.96 -2.45
C LYS A 492 21.69 23.59 -2.19
N LEU A 493 21.53 22.68 -3.17
CA LEU A 493 21.83 21.26 -3.05
C LEU A 493 23.19 20.96 -2.39
N TYR A 494 24.28 21.54 -2.92
CA TYR A 494 25.63 21.21 -2.45
C TYR A 494 25.97 21.87 -1.10
N GLU A 495 25.52 23.09 -0.84
CA GLU A 495 25.69 23.75 0.47
C GLU A 495 25.01 22.91 1.57
N ASN A 496 23.79 22.45 1.30
CA ASN A 496 23.02 21.63 2.22
C ASN A 496 23.64 20.25 2.44
N LEU A 497 24.12 19.62 1.37
CA LEU A 497 24.79 18.32 1.45
C LEU A 497 26.10 18.43 2.25
N GLN A 498 26.92 19.44 1.95
CA GLN A 498 28.17 19.69 2.68
C GLN A 498 27.90 19.94 4.16
N ALA A 499 26.93 20.80 4.50
CA ALA A 499 26.57 21.09 5.89
C ALA A 499 26.13 19.82 6.63
N ALA A 500 25.31 18.97 6.01
CA ALA A 500 24.86 17.72 6.62
C ALA A 500 26.01 16.70 6.82
N ILE A 501 26.92 16.58 5.86
CA ILE A 501 28.08 15.70 5.97
C ILE A 501 29.03 16.22 7.07
N PHE A 502 29.35 17.51 7.08
CA PHE A 502 30.33 18.08 8.02
C PHE A 502 29.81 18.11 9.46
N ALA A 503 28.49 18.12 9.65
CA ALA A 503 27.85 17.98 10.95
C ALA A 503 27.76 16.53 11.46
N SER A 504 28.14 15.53 10.64
CA SER A 504 28.07 14.12 11.06
C SER A 504 29.13 13.82 12.13
N PRO A 505 28.78 13.06 13.20
CA PRO A 505 29.74 12.70 14.24
C PRO A 505 30.98 12.03 13.65
N ASP A 506 32.15 12.42 14.16
CA ASP A 506 33.44 11.81 13.84
C ASP A 506 33.83 11.83 12.35
N VAL A 507 33.19 12.65 11.51
CA VAL A 507 33.43 12.69 10.05
C VAL A 507 34.87 13.04 9.67
N PHE A 508 35.56 13.83 10.51
CA PHE A 508 36.98 14.16 10.36
C PHE A 508 37.89 13.41 11.34
N ALA A 509 37.31 12.55 12.20
CA ALA A 509 38.08 11.77 13.15
C ALA A 509 38.77 10.59 12.45
N ARG A 510 39.85 10.11 13.06
CA ARG A 510 40.42 8.82 12.69
C ARG A 510 39.53 7.70 13.24
N PRO A 511 39.42 6.55 12.56
CA PRO A 511 38.72 5.41 13.13
C PRO A 511 39.39 4.97 14.43
N ASP A 512 38.64 4.50 15.43
CA ASP A 512 39.17 4.11 16.75
C ASP A 512 40.30 3.06 16.66
N TRP A 513 40.31 2.27 15.59
CA TRP A 513 41.30 1.23 15.31
C TRP A 513 42.51 1.71 14.46
N TRP A 514 42.66 3.01 14.19
CA TRP A 514 43.75 3.50 13.30
C TRP A 514 45.15 3.11 13.79
N GLN A 515 45.36 3.04 15.11
CA GLN A 515 46.62 2.61 15.73
C GLN A 515 46.97 1.17 15.37
N GLU A 516 45.97 0.30 15.21
CA GLU A 516 46.19 -1.10 14.85
C GLU A 516 46.83 -1.25 13.47
N VAL A 517 46.49 -0.34 12.56
CA VAL A 517 47.00 -0.31 11.19
C VAL A 517 48.37 0.32 11.12
N VAL A 518 48.65 1.40 11.85
CA VAL A 518 49.99 2.03 11.80
C VAL A 518 51.04 1.23 12.57
N ASP A 519 50.64 0.61 13.69
CA ASP A 519 51.53 -0.13 14.58
C ASP A 519 51.57 -1.64 14.25
N TRP A 520 51.12 -2.04 13.06
CA TRP A 520 51.01 -3.44 12.65
C TRP A 520 52.34 -4.20 12.77
N LYS A 521 53.47 -3.53 12.50
CA LYS A 521 54.82 -4.11 12.62
C LYS A 521 55.23 -4.39 14.06
N SER A 522 54.81 -3.56 15.02
CA SER A 522 55.08 -3.82 16.45
C SER A 522 54.21 -4.94 17.03
N ARG A 523 53.08 -5.25 16.39
CA ARG A 523 52.17 -6.33 16.81
C ARG A 523 52.55 -7.69 16.24
N HIS A 524 53.44 -7.75 15.24
CA HIS A 524 54.00 -8.98 14.69
C HIS A 524 55.52 -8.93 14.81
N PRO A 525 56.10 -9.23 16.00
CA PRO A 525 57.54 -9.44 16.08
C PRO A 525 57.89 -10.49 15.04
N GLN A 526 58.80 -10.15 14.13
CA GLN A 526 59.25 -11.02 13.05
C GLN A 526 59.29 -12.46 13.55
N SER A 527 58.40 -13.30 13.01
CA SER A 527 58.53 -14.74 13.16
C SER A 527 59.95 -15.08 12.76
N LYS A 528 60.78 -15.44 13.75
CA LYS A 528 62.10 -16.01 13.52
C LYS A 528 61.88 -17.41 12.95
N LEU A 529 61.54 -17.49 11.67
CA LEU A 529 61.64 -18.69 10.85
C LEU A 529 62.73 -18.46 9.81
#